data_AF-A0A3D3MI03-F1
#
_entry.id   AF-A0A3D3MI03-F1
#
_cell.length_a   1.000
_cell.length_b   1.000
_cell.length_c   1.000
_cell.angle_alpha   90.00
_cell.angle_beta   90.00
_cell.angle_gamma   90.00
#
_symmetry.space_group_name_H-M   'P 1'
#
loop_
_entity.id
_entity.type
_entity.pdbx_description
1 polymer ?
#
loop_
_entity_poly.entity_id
_entity_poly.type
_entity_poly.pdbx_seq_one_letter_code
_entity_poly.pdbx_strand_id
1 'polypeptide(L)'
;MKKSLSIISLCASVIIFAQIGINTDQPKATLDVTAKKEVLTIDGLLPPRLTRAELTEKGNTLYGKDQDGIIIYINDISGGDNQSQRAFIETKGLYIFDAEAANKEGRWMCLFCYGFA
;
A
#
# COMPACT_ATOMS: atom_id res chain seq x y z
N MET A 1 -24.39 61.62 15.06
CA MET A 1 -23.55 60.77 14.19
C MET A 1 -23.08 59.56 14.99
N LYS A 2 -23.63 58.36 14.76
CA LYS A 2 -23.17 57.12 15.40
C LYS A 2 -22.67 56.19 14.28
N LYS A 3 -21.35 56.09 14.13
CA LYS A 3 -20.69 55.27 13.09
C LYS A 3 -20.76 53.81 13.52
N SER A 4 -21.55 52.99 12.83
CA SER A 4 -21.52 51.53 13.00
C SER A 4 -20.33 50.99 12.22
N LEU A 5 -19.32 50.46 12.91
CA LEU A 5 -18.31 49.60 12.29
C LEU A 5 -18.83 48.16 12.31
N SER A 6 -19.49 47.72 11.24
CA SER A 6 -19.71 46.29 11.00
C SER A 6 -18.42 45.66 10.47
N ILE A 7 -17.70 44.96 11.33
CA ILE A 7 -16.62 44.05 10.95
C ILE A 7 -17.27 42.71 10.59
N ILE A 8 -17.58 42.52 9.31
CA ILE A 8 -17.96 41.21 8.78
C ILE A 8 -16.65 40.43 8.58
N SER A 9 -16.28 39.64 9.58
CA SER A 9 -15.20 38.66 9.47
C SER A 9 -15.73 37.45 8.69
N LEU A 10 -15.38 37.37 7.41
CA LEU A 10 -15.72 36.24 6.54
C LEU A 10 -14.83 35.05 6.91
N CYS A 11 -15.36 34.12 7.72
CA CYS A 11 -14.72 32.82 7.94
C CYS A 11 -14.86 31.98 6.65
N ALA A 12 -13.89 32.10 5.75
CA ALA A 12 -13.77 31.18 4.63
C ALA A 12 -13.23 29.83 5.17
N SER A 13 -14.13 28.88 5.41
CA SER A 13 -13.75 27.49 5.68
C SER A 13 -13.14 26.91 4.40
N VAL A 14 -11.82 26.77 4.38
CA VAL A 14 -11.11 26.08 3.31
C VAL A 14 -11.48 24.60 3.37
N ILE A 15 -12.15 24.10 2.33
CA ILE A 15 -12.42 22.67 2.19
C ILE A 15 -11.09 22.03 1.80
N ILE A 16 -10.44 21.38 2.76
CA ILE A 16 -9.20 20.63 2.53
C ILE A 16 -9.59 19.26 1.99
N PHE A 17 -9.20 18.95 0.76
CA PHE A 17 -9.35 17.61 0.20
C PHE A 17 -8.20 16.73 0.69
N ALA A 18 -8.51 15.56 1.25
CA ALA A 18 -7.51 14.62 1.78
C ALA A 18 -6.95 13.63 0.71
N GLN A 19 -7.35 13.80 -0.56
CA GLN A 19 -6.89 12.97 -1.67
C GLN A 19 -5.49 13.39 -2.15
N ILE A 20 -4.65 12.40 -2.45
CA ILE A 20 -3.28 12.58 -2.94
C ILE A 20 -3.25 12.19 -4.42
N GLY A 21 -2.93 13.15 -5.28
CA GLY A 21 -2.66 12.90 -6.70
C GLY A 21 -1.16 12.87 -6.96
N ILE A 22 -0.68 11.86 -7.67
CA ILE A 22 0.67 11.81 -8.25
C ILE A 22 0.50 11.93 -9.77
N ASN A 23 1.08 12.97 -10.36
CA ASN A 23 0.93 13.36 -11.77
C ASN A 23 -0.52 13.63 -12.22
N THR A 24 -1.41 14.02 -11.31
CA THR A 24 -2.77 14.49 -11.60
C THR A 24 -3.21 15.54 -10.57
N ASP A 25 -3.85 16.61 -11.03
CA ASP A 25 -4.44 17.66 -10.19
C ASP A 25 -5.91 17.37 -9.82
N GLN A 26 -6.52 16.37 -10.47
CA GLN A 26 -7.89 15.92 -10.25
C GLN A 26 -7.93 14.43 -9.88
N PRO A 27 -7.39 14.04 -8.71
CA PRO A 27 -7.38 12.65 -8.29
C PRO A 27 -8.81 12.13 -8.08
N LYS A 28 -9.04 10.88 -8.49
CA LYS A 28 -10.34 10.19 -8.45
C LYS A 28 -10.45 9.14 -7.35
N ALA A 29 -9.40 9.01 -6.54
CA ALA A 29 -9.30 8.12 -5.39
C ALA A 29 -8.48 8.79 -4.29
N THR A 30 -8.45 8.19 -3.09
CA THR A 30 -7.63 8.70 -1.96
C THR A 30 -6.15 8.80 -2.32
N LEU A 31 -5.64 7.84 -3.12
CA LEU A 31 -4.36 7.93 -3.81
C LEU A 31 -4.59 7.63 -5.29
N ASP A 32 -4.33 8.59 -6.16
CA ASP A 32 -4.44 8.46 -7.62
C ASP A 32 -3.08 8.70 -8.25
N VAL A 33 -2.56 7.70 -8.98
CA VAL A 33 -1.28 7.78 -9.66
C VAL A 33 -1.53 7.68 -11.16
N THR A 34 -1.31 8.79 -11.85
CA THR A 34 -1.49 8.87 -13.30
C THR A 34 -0.14 8.72 -14.02
N ALA A 35 -0.10 7.90 -15.07
CA ALA A 35 1.09 7.75 -15.90
C ALA A 35 1.40 9.06 -16.65
N LYS A 36 2.69 9.44 -16.70
CA LYS A 36 3.14 10.62 -17.45
C LYS A 36 3.08 10.39 -18.96
N LYS A 37 3.20 9.14 -19.40
CA LYS A 37 3.12 8.70 -20.81
C LYS A 37 4.16 9.36 -21.73
N GLU A 38 5.32 9.73 -21.17
CA GLU A 38 6.46 10.24 -21.92
C GLU A 38 7.46 9.12 -22.24
N VAL A 39 8.08 9.17 -23.42
CA VAL A 39 8.93 8.07 -23.94
C VAL A 39 10.09 7.69 -23.00
N LEU A 40 10.66 8.65 -22.29
CA LEU A 40 11.83 8.44 -21.42
C LEU A 40 11.46 8.41 -19.92
N THR A 41 10.18 8.29 -19.59
CA THR A 41 9.72 8.20 -18.19
C THR A 41 9.34 6.78 -17.85
N ILE A 42 9.80 6.29 -16.69
CA ILE A 42 9.39 5.00 -16.15
C ILE A 42 8.13 5.25 -15.31
N ASP A 43 6.98 4.81 -15.81
CA ASP A 43 5.70 4.85 -15.10
C ASP A 43 5.50 3.55 -14.30
N GLY A 44 5.07 3.65 -13.05
CA GLY A 44 4.71 2.49 -12.24
C GLY A 44 4.63 2.77 -10.74
N LEU A 45 4.04 1.81 -10.01
CA LEU A 45 4.12 1.75 -8.55
C LEU A 45 5.13 0.68 -8.17
N LEU A 46 6.17 1.06 -7.44
CA LEU A 46 7.16 0.13 -6.91
C LEU A 46 6.80 -0.24 -5.46
N PRO A 47 6.17 -1.40 -5.19
CA PRO A 47 5.86 -1.80 -3.83
C PRO A 47 7.17 -2.10 -3.05
N PRO A 48 7.13 -2.12 -1.71
CA PRO A 48 8.25 -2.58 -0.90
C PRO A 48 8.70 -3.98 -1.35
N ARG A 49 10.01 -4.13 -1.56
CA ARG A 49 10.62 -5.40 -1.95
C ARG A 49 11.24 -6.05 -0.72
N LEU A 50 10.90 -7.31 -0.50
CA LEU A 50 11.41 -8.10 0.61
C LEU A 50 11.82 -9.48 0.09
N THR A 51 12.83 -10.06 0.72
CA THR A 51 13.11 -11.50 0.61
C THR A 51 12.25 -12.26 1.62
N ARG A 52 12.03 -13.56 1.37
CA ARG A 52 11.38 -14.41 2.37
C ARG A 52 12.18 -14.48 3.68
N ALA A 53 13.52 -14.41 3.60
CA ALA A 53 14.39 -14.35 4.78
C ALA A 53 14.11 -13.11 5.65
N GLU A 54 14.02 -11.92 5.05
CA GLU A 54 13.68 -10.68 5.77
C GLU A 54 12.27 -10.74 6.39
N LEU A 55 11.32 -11.39 5.71
CA LEU A 55 10.00 -11.66 6.31
C LEU A 55 10.05 -12.67 7.45
N THR A 56 10.94 -13.67 7.40
CA THR A 56 11.16 -14.60 8.50
C THR A 56 11.71 -13.86 9.72
N GLU A 57 12.67 -12.95 9.53
CA GLU A 57 13.25 -12.12 10.61
C GLU A 57 12.21 -11.18 11.25
N LYS A 58 11.24 -10.70 10.47
CA LYS A 58 10.09 -9.92 10.97
C LYS A 58 9.13 -10.75 11.84
N GLY A 59 9.22 -12.09 11.83
CA GLY A 59 8.38 -12.98 12.62
C GLY A 59 6.91 -12.97 12.20
N ASN A 60 6.00 -13.25 13.14
CA ASN A 60 4.55 -13.39 12.90
C ASN A 60 3.69 -12.39 13.70
N THR A 61 4.30 -11.38 14.31
CA THR A 61 3.61 -10.47 15.25
C THR A 61 3.43 -9.06 14.71
N LEU A 62 4.18 -8.67 13.67
CA LEU A 62 4.16 -7.32 13.11
C LEU A 62 3.03 -7.10 12.09
N TYR A 63 2.68 -8.13 11.32
CA TYR A 63 1.58 -8.09 10.37
C TYR A 63 0.37 -8.75 11.00
N GLY A 64 -0.69 -7.97 11.17
CA GLY A 64 -1.96 -8.44 11.71
C GLY A 64 -3.12 -7.70 11.06
N LYS A 65 -4.23 -7.57 11.80
CA LYS A 65 -5.48 -6.98 11.31
C LYS A 65 -5.32 -5.58 10.70
N ASP A 66 -4.47 -4.73 11.27
CA ASP A 66 -4.27 -3.36 10.79
C ASP A 66 -3.43 -3.29 9.50
N GLN A 67 -2.80 -4.41 9.12
CA GLN A 67 -1.98 -4.56 7.91
C GLN A 67 -2.67 -5.43 6.85
N ASP A 68 -3.94 -5.80 7.08
CA ASP A 68 -4.74 -6.52 6.09
C ASP A 68 -4.81 -5.70 4.79
N GLY A 69 -4.51 -6.36 3.67
CA GLY A 69 -4.44 -5.72 2.36
C GLY A 69 -3.10 -5.06 2.01
N ILE A 70 -2.06 -5.14 2.86
CA ILE A 70 -0.73 -4.66 2.50
C ILE A 70 -0.18 -5.44 1.30
N ILE A 71 0.40 -4.72 0.33
CA ILE A 71 1.02 -5.31 -0.85
C ILE A 71 2.54 -5.17 -0.77
N ILE A 72 3.25 -6.28 -1.02
CA ILE A 72 4.70 -6.34 -1.14
C ILE A 72 5.10 -7.15 -2.36
N TYR A 73 6.35 -7.00 -2.79
CA TYR A 73 6.94 -7.87 -3.80
C TYR A 73 8.05 -8.73 -3.18
N ILE A 74 7.92 -10.05 -3.33
CA ILE A 74 8.95 -11.01 -2.93
C ILE A 74 9.94 -11.21 -4.07
N ASN A 75 11.18 -10.75 -3.88
CA ASN A 75 12.24 -10.80 -4.89
C ASN A 75 13.21 -11.98 -4.75
N ASP A 76 13.23 -12.63 -3.59
CA ASP A 76 13.99 -13.86 -3.35
C ASP A 76 13.35 -14.76 -2.29
N ILE A 77 13.43 -16.06 -2.54
CA ILE A 77 12.93 -17.14 -1.69
C ILE A 77 14.02 -18.16 -1.34
N SER A 78 15.27 -17.92 -1.73
CA SER A 78 16.39 -18.83 -1.48
C SER A 78 16.66 -19.03 0.03
N GLY A 79 16.25 -18.07 0.86
CA GLY A 79 16.35 -18.12 2.33
C GLY A 79 15.01 -17.99 3.05
N GLY A 80 15.07 -18.00 4.39
CA GLY A 80 13.90 -17.95 5.27
C GLY A 80 13.06 -19.22 5.25
N ASP A 81 12.09 -19.28 6.16
CA ASP A 81 11.10 -20.35 6.24
C ASP A 81 9.86 -20.06 5.40
N ASN A 82 9.08 -21.11 5.16
CA ASN A 82 7.73 -21.05 4.60
C ASN A 82 6.71 -21.50 5.67
N GLN A 83 6.83 -20.98 6.88
CA GLN A 83 5.92 -21.36 7.98
C GLN A 83 5.00 -20.21 8.35
N SER A 84 3.83 -20.55 8.91
CA SER A 84 2.85 -19.58 9.42
C SER A 84 2.50 -18.53 8.34
N GLN A 85 2.71 -17.24 8.60
CA GLN A 85 2.38 -16.15 7.68
C GLN A 85 3.04 -16.29 6.31
N ARG A 86 4.18 -16.97 6.20
CA ARG A 86 4.94 -17.19 4.95
C ARG A 86 4.60 -18.51 4.24
N ALA A 87 3.61 -19.26 4.74
CA ALA A 87 3.31 -20.61 4.24
C ALA A 87 3.10 -20.69 2.72
N PHE A 88 2.56 -19.64 2.11
CA PHE A 88 2.26 -19.61 0.68
C PHE A 88 3.27 -18.79 -0.16
N ILE A 89 4.43 -18.45 0.43
CA ILE A 89 5.54 -17.82 -0.30
C ILE A 89 6.44 -18.91 -0.89
N GLU A 90 5.95 -19.52 -1.97
CA GLU A 90 6.65 -20.60 -2.69
C GLU A 90 7.47 -20.10 -3.88
N THR A 91 7.19 -18.90 -4.38
CA THR A 91 7.85 -18.32 -5.55
C THR A 91 8.04 -16.80 -5.38
N LYS A 92 8.79 -16.19 -6.30
CA LYS A 92 8.91 -14.73 -6.38
C LYS A 92 7.61 -14.16 -6.98
N GLY A 93 7.15 -13.01 -6.49
CA GLY A 93 5.89 -12.46 -6.96
C GLY A 93 5.35 -11.30 -6.14
N LEU A 94 4.16 -10.83 -6.53
CA LEU A 94 3.40 -9.84 -5.81
C LEU A 94 2.49 -10.54 -4.80
N TYR A 95 2.59 -10.14 -3.54
CA TYR A 95 1.86 -10.73 -2.43
C TYR A 95 1.02 -9.67 -1.71
N ILE A 96 -0.17 -10.07 -1.28
CA ILE A 96 -1.04 -9.31 -0.38
C ILE A 96 -1.12 -10.02 0.96
N PHE A 97 -1.12 -9.28 2.06
CA PHE A 97 -1.37 -9.85 3.38
C PHE A 97 -2.89 -10.02 3.58
N ASP A 98 -3.32 -11.25 3.81
CA ASP A 98 -4.68 -11.59 4.24
C ASP A 98 -4.63 -11.93 5.73
N ALA A 99 -5.16 -11.05 6.58
CA ALA A 99 -5.14 -11.22 8.03
C ALA A 99 -6.16 -12.24 8.55
N GLU A 100 -7.18 -12.61 7.76
CA GLU A 100 -8.22 -13.55 8.15
C GLU A 100 -7.88 -15.01 7.80
N ALA A 101 -6.94 -15.20 6.87
CA ALA A 101 -6.46 -16.51 6.46
C ALA A 101 -5.99 -17.37 7.65
N ALA A 102 -6.25 -18.68 7.53
CA ALA A 102 -5.91 -19.72 8.49
C ALA A 102 -6.29 -19.35 9.95
N ASN A 103 -7.60 -19.20 10.19
CA ASN A 103 -8.15 -18.88 11.52
C ASN A 103 -7.61 -17.57 12.13
N LYS A 104 -7.43 -16.52 11.31
CA LYS A 104 -6.93 -15.19 11.71
C LYS A 104 -5.46 -15.15 12.15
N GLU A 105 -4.67 -16.12 11.72
CA GLU A 105 -3.21 -16.09 11.91
C GLU A 105 -2.49 -15.25 10.85
N GLY A 106 -3.17 -14.98 9.73
CA GLY A 106 -2.68 -14.18 8.62
C GLY A 106 -1.78 -14.96 7.66
N ARG A 107 -1.87 -14.69 6.35
CA ARG A 107 -1.04 -15.31 5.32
C ARG A 107 -0.68 -14.30 4.24
N TRP A 108 0.56 -14.39 3.75
CA TRP A 108 0.96 -13.74 2.51
C TRP A 108 0.40 -14.52 1.33
N MET A 109 -0.63 -13.97 0.70
CA MET A 109 -1.33 -14.56 -0.43
C MET A 109 -0.75 -14.03 -1.74
N CYS A 110 -0.45 -14.94 -2.66
CA CYS A 110 0.02 -14.56 -3.99
C CYS A 110 -1.10 -13.88 -4.79
N LEU A 111 -0.87 -12.66 -5.27
CA LEU A 111 -1.71 -12.00 -6.28
C LEU A 111 -1.25 -12.35 -7.71
N PHE A 112 0.07 -12.38 -7.90
CA PHE A 112 0.70 -12.75 -9.17
C PHE A 112 2.10 -13.28 -8.91
N CYS A 113 2.31 -14.57 -9.10
CA CYS A 113 3.59 -15.23 -8.85
C CYS A 113 4.00 -16.11 -10.02
N TYR A 114 5.31 -16.21 -10.21
CA TYR A 114 5.87 -16.95 -11.33
C TYR A 114 6.02 -18.42 -10.94
N GLY A 115 5.40 -19.33 -11.69
CA GLY A 115 5.66 -20.78 -11.56
C GLY A 115 4.49 -21.63 -11.07
N PHE A 116 3.29 -21.08 -10.92
CA PHE A 116 2.05 -21.87 -10.82
C PHE A 116 1.34 -21.87 -12.18
N ALA A 117 1.54 -22.95 -12.93
CA ALA A 117 0.62 -23.43 -13.96
C ALA A 117 -0.11 -24.66 -13.40
#